data_AF-X1HXF8-F1
#
_entry.id   AF-X1HXF8-F1
#
_cell.length_a   1.000
_cell.length_b   1.000
_cell.length_c   1.000
_cell.angle_alpha   90.00
_cell.angle_beta   90.00
_cell.angle_gamma   90.00
#
_symmetry.space_group_name_H-M   'P 1'
#
loop_
_entity.id
_entity.type
_entity.pdbx_description
1 polymer ?
#
loop_
_entity_poly.entity_id
_entity_poly.type
_entity_poly.pdbx_seq_one_letter_code
_entity_poly.pdbx_strand_id
1 'polypeptide(L)' 'MVEKTMKEAGTDILIGSGGGIHSHPDGPISGAKAFRQAIHAVMQGISVKEYAKEHKELGVALGVWGTGKTALIE' A
#
# COMPACT_ATOMS: atom_id res chain seq x y z
N MET A 1 -4.09 3.48 3.32
CA MET A 1 -5.31 2.68 3.11
C MET A 1 -5.24 1.36 3.89
N VAL A 2 -4.34 0.43 3.54
CA VAL A 2 -4.22 -0.89 4.20
C VAL A 2 -4.22 -0.83 5.73
N GLU A 3 -3.33 -0.04 6.32
CA GLU A 3 -3.21 0.11 7.79
C GLU A 3 -4.53 0.57 8.45
N LYS A 4 -5.19 1.57 7.86
CA LYS A 4 -6.50 2.05 8.32
C LYS A 4 -7.56 0.96 8.20
N THR A 5 -7.65 0.31 7.03
CA THR A 5 -8.66 -0.71 6.75
C THR A 5 -8.55 -1.90 7.71
N MET A 6 -7.35 -2.43 7.93
CA MET A 6 -7.14 -3.56 8.84
C MET A 6 -7.37 -3.19 10.30
N LYS A 7 -7.05 -1.94 10.70
CA LYS A 7 -7.35 -1.43 12.04
C LYS A 7 -8.86 -1.34 12.30
N GLU A 8 -9.64 -0.92 11.30
CA GLU A 8 -11.07 -0.68 11.44
C GLU A 8 -11.91 -1.96 11.24
N ALA A 9 -11.53 -2.82 10.30
CA ALA A 9 -12.34 -3.97 9.89
C ALA A 9 -11.77 -5.34 10.34
N GLY A 10 -10.58 -5.36 10.96
CA GLY A 10 -9.91 -6.59 11.37
C GLY A 10 -9.12 -7.24 10.23
N THR A 11 -8.73 -8.51 10.44
CA THR A 11 -7.84 -9.24 9.52
C THR A 11 -8.56 -10.23 8.60
N ASP A 12 -9.80 -10.61 8.90
CA ASP A 12 -10.62 -11.52 8.08
C ASP A 12 -11.46 -10.73 7.07
N ILE A 13 -10.77 -10.09 6.13
CA ILE A 13 -11.35 -9.14 5.18
C ILE A 13 -10.71 -9.26 3.79
N LEU A 14 -11.42 -8.75 2.78
CA LEU A 14 -10.89 -8.56 1.44
C LEU A 14 -10.69 -7.05 1.17
N ILE A 15 -9.45 -6.66 0.85
CA ILE A 15 -9.13 -5.29 0.46
C ILE A 15 -9.25 -5.16 -1.05
N GLY A 16 -10.33 -4.51 -1.51
CA GLY A 16 -10.52 -4.19 -2.92
C GLY A 16 -9.62 -3.02 -3.36
N SER A 17 -8.48 -3.32 -3.99
CA SER A 17 -7.51 -2.29 -4.41
C SER A 17 -7.94 -1.48 -5.64
N GLY A 18 -8.88 -2.02 -6.45
CA GLY A 18 -9.28 -1.43 -7.73
C GLY A 18 -8.08 -1.12 -8.64
N GLY A 19 -8.09 0.08 -9.24
CA GLY A 19 -7.01 0.57 -10.09
C GLY A 19 -5.66 0.74 -9.38
N GLY A 20 -5.63 0.81 -8.05
CA GLY A 20 -4.40 1.07 -7.28
C GLY A 20 -3.28 0.05 -7.48
N ILE A 21 -3.60 -1.22 -7.81
CA ILE A 21 -2.59 -2.21 -8.20
C ILE A 21 -2.04 -1.91 -9.59
N HIS A 22 -2.91 -1.63 -10.56
CA HIS A 22 -2.54 -1.45 -11.96
C HIS A 22 -1.80 -0.13 -12.20
N SER A 23 -2.08 0.89 -11.40
CA SER A 23 -1.48 2.22 -11.53
C SER A 23 -0.09 2.35 -10.92
N HIS A 24 0.47 1.30 -10.30
CA HIS A 24 1.85 1.29 -9.81
C HIS A 24 2.83 1.71 -10.93
N PRO A 25 3.79 2.64 -10.70
CA PRO A 25 4.70 3.11 -11.76
C PRO A 25 5.45 1.96 -12.45
N ASP A 26 5.85 0.96 -11.67
CA ASP A 26 6.52 -0.26 -12.16
C ASP A 26 5.53 -1.39 -12.57
N GLY A 27 4.27 -1.07 -12.86
CA GLY A 27 3.26 -2.00 -13.36
C GLY A 27 2.55 -2.87 -12.31
N PRO A 28 1.55 -3.68 -12.74
CA PRO A 28 0.60 -4.35 -11.85
C PRO A 28 1.23 -5.37 -10.91
N ILE A 29 2.29 -6.07 -11.32
CA ILE A 29 3.01 -7.01 -10.45
C ILE A 29 3.59 -6.26 -9.25
N SER A 30 4.21 -5.11 -9.49
CA SER A 30 4.80 -4.27 -8.44
C SER A 30 3.71 -3.67 -7.53
N GLY A 31 2.57 -3.26 -8.09
CA GLY A 31 1.42 -2.83 -7.30
C GLY A 31 0.85 -3.92 -6.39
N ALA A 32 0.74 -5.15 -6.90
CA ALA A 32 0.31 -6.30 -6.09
C ALA A 32 1.31 -6.58 -4.95
N LYS A 33 2.62 -6.53 -5.23
CA LYS A 33 3.66 -6.67 -4.21
C LYS A 33 3.57 -5.56 -3.16
N ALA A 34 3.38 -4.31 -3.55
CA ALA A 34 3.24 -3.19 -2.61
C ALA A 34 2.06 -3.41 -1.64
N PHE A 35 0.91 -3.85 -2.14
CA PHE A 35 -0.23 -4.21 -1.28
C PHE A 35 0.10 -5.36 -0.33
N ARG A 36 0.76 -6.42 -0.83
CA ARG A 36 1.16 -7.55 0.02
C ARG A 36 2.18 -7.16 1.09
N GLN A 37 3.13 -6.30 0.76
CA GLN A 37 4.13 -5.76 1.70
C GLN A 37 3.45 -4.90 2.77
N ALA A 38 2.50 -4.04 2.40
CA ALA A 38 1.72 -3.24 3.36
C ALA A 38 0.90 -4.13 4.31
N ILE A 39 0.25 -5.17 3.81
CA ILE A 39 -0.49 -6.14 4.64
C ILE A 39 0.47 -6.85 5.59
N HIS A 40 1.64 -7.28 5.10
CA HIS A 40 2.67 -7.94 5.92
C HIS A 40 3.13 -7.03 7.07
N ALA A 41 3.43 -5.76 6.79
CA ALA A 41 3.82 -4.79 7.79
C ALA A 41 2.79 -4.73 8.93
N VAL A 42 1.51 -4.58 8.59
CA VAL A 42 0.43 -4.51 9.58
C VAL A 42 0.30 -5.82 10.38
N MET A 43 0.38 -6.99 9.72
CA MET A 43 0.34 -8.29 10.40
C MET A 43 1.52 -8.51 11.38
N GLN A 44 2.66 -7.85 11.13
CA GLN A 44 3.83 -7.87 12.02
C GLN A 44 3.80 -6.78 13.09
N GLY A 45 2.78 -5.91 13.12
CA GLY A 45 2.76 -4.75 14.01
C GLY A 45 3.79 -3.67 13.66
N ILE A 46 4.29 -3.66 12.43
CA ILE A 46 5.22 -2.65 11.91
C ILE A 46 4.42 -1.61 11.12
N SER A 47 4.69 -0.32 11.31
CA SER A 47 4.03 0.72 10.50
C SER A 47 4.38 0.54 9.02
N VAL A 48 3.42 0.77 8.13
CA VAL A 48 3.61 0.60 6.68
C VAL A 48 4.74 1.51 6.17
N LYS A 49 4.88 2.70 6.74
CA LYS A 49 5.94 3.66 6.40
C LYS A 49 7.34 3.16 6.78
N GLU A 50 7.48 2.49 7.93
CA GLU A 50 8.77 1.93 8.34
C GLU A 50 9.16 0.76 7.45
N TYR A 51 8.22 -0.15 7.21
CA TYR A 51 8.45 -1.32 6.35
C TYR A 51 8.85 -0.93 4.93
N ALA A 52 8.29 0.16 4.41
CA ALA A 52 8.57 0.67 3.07
C ALA A 52 10.04 1.07 2.82
N LYS A 53 10.82 1.38 3.87
CA LYS A 53 12.24 1.77 3.71
C LYS A 53 13.08 0.67 3.08
N GLU A 54 12.78 -0.58 3.40
CA GLU A 54 13.50 -1.77 2.93
C GLU A 54 12.73 -2.50 1.81
N HIS A 55 11.58 -1.99 1.38
CA HIS A 55 10.69 -2.65 0.40
C HIS A 55 10.38 -1.72 -0.75
N LYS A 56 11.11 -1.88 -1.86
CA LYS A 56 11.07 -0.99 -3.02
C LYS A 56 9.65 -0.72 -3.53
N GLU A 57 8.86 -1.77 -3.81
CA GLU A 57 7.53 -1.58 -4.40
C GLU A 57 6.59 -0.81 -3.47
N LEU A 58 6.59 -1.12 -2.18
CA LEU A 58 5.85 -0.35 -1.18
C LEU A 58 6.35 1.10 -1.07
N GLY A 59 7.66 1.31 -1.07
CA GLY A 59 8.28 2.64 -1.04
C GLY A 59 7.86 3.50 -2.23
N VAL A 60 7.89 2.93 -3.44
CA VAL A 60 7.42 3.60 -4.67
C VAL A 60 5.94 3.95 -4.55
N ALA A 61 5.09 3.00 -4.12
CA ALA A 61 3.67 3.26 -3.96
C ALA A 61 3.37 4.38 -2.94
N LEU A 62 4.07 4.40 -1.80
CA LEU A 62 3.91 5.46 -0.80
C LEU A 62 4.46 6.81 -1.29
N GLY A 63 5.51 6.82 -2.11
CA GLY A 63 6.03 8.03 -2.74
C GLY A 63 4.98 8.71 -3.65
N VAL A 64 4.14 7.93 -4.31
CA VAL A 64 3.10 8.44 -5.22
C VAL A 64 1.78 8.77 -4.48
N TRP A 65 1.33 7.89 -3.57
CA TRP A 65 -0.02 8.00 -2.98
C TRP A 65 -0.05 8.11 -1.44
N GLY A 66 1.10 8.01 -0.76
CA GLY A 66 1.18 7.94 0.70
C GLY A 66 1.01 9.27 1.44
N THR A 67 0.99 10.41 0.74
CA THR A 67 1.01 11.75 1.34
C THR A 67 -0.38 12.34 1.63
N GLY A 68 -1.47 11.63 1.32
CA GLY A 68 -2.84 12.08 1.61
C GLY A 68 -3.36 13.24 0.75
N LYS A 69 -2.50 13.87 -0.05
CA LYS A 69 -2.89 14.72 -1.17
C LYS A 69 -2.81 13.87 -2.43
N THR A 70 -3.96 13.42 -2.93
CA THR A 70 -4.06 13.03 -4.33
C THR A 70 -3.67 14.27 -5.12
N ALA A 71 -2.43 14.34 -5.62
CA ALA A 71 -2.09 15.36 -6.60
C ALA A 71 -3.04 15.12 -7.77
N LEU A 72 -3.94 16.07 -8.01
CA LEU A 72 -4.65 16.11 -9.28
C LEU A 72 -3.55 16.24 -10.33
N ILE A 73 -3.41 15.22 -11.15
CA ILE A 73 -2.62 15.31 -12.37
C ILE A 73 -3.47 16.18 -13.29
N GLU A 74 -3.05 17.42 -13.51
CA GLU A 74 -3.54 18.24 -14.63
C GLU A 74 -3.01 17.69 -15.96
#